data_AF-A0A7U4E8B2-F1
#
_entry.id   AF-A0A7U4E8B2-F1
#
_cell.length_a   1.000
_cell.length_b   1.000
_cell.length_c   1.000
_cell.angle_alpha   90.00
_cell.angle_beta   90.00
_cell.angle_gamma   90.00
#
_symmetry.space_group_name_H-M   'P 1'
#
loop_
_entity.id
_entity.type
_entity.pdbx_description
1 polymer ?
#
loop_
_entity_poly.entity_id
_entity_poly.type
_entity_poly.pdbx_seq_one_letter_code
_entity_poly.pdbx_strand_id
1 'polypeptide(L)'
;MESPMLHHSLNYFREETQAEPYINIVMKAGHANTVLSFLIAHEIPFTLTGAGQTAEKNDSPTKETSRQINEPLLVKVENLASRQRQKPDDRKKKRSLENVFRKYIIKGIENIPPNMEEIAVEAGLSLSQFKTLFKKQYGKPFYQIYVENKMAYAAQLLREGHTSVVVSERIGYMHPIKFNKMFQKYFGMTPYKYQKQFVIRNREIG
;
A
#
# COMPACT_ATOMS: atom_id res chain seq x y z
N MET A 1 -9.26 -69.01 -20.28
CA MET A 1 -8.52 -68.71 -21.52
C MET A 1 -9.26 -67.57 -22.17
N GLU A 2 -8.81 -66.33 -22.27
CA GLU A 2 -7.56 -65.61 -21.97
C GLU A 2 -7.95 -64.16 -21.60
N SER A 3 -7.23 -63.52 -20.68
CA SER A 3 -7.04 -62.05 -20.67
C SER A 3 -5.80 -61.75 -21.51
N PRO A 4 -5.69 -60.64 -22.28
CA PRO A 4 -5.49 -59.27 -21.75
C PRO A 4 -6.19 -58.22 -22.68
N MET A 5 -6.19 -56.89 -22.53
CA MET A 5 -5.20 -55.89 -22.15
C MET A 5 -5.92 -54.62 -21.66
N LEU A 6 -5.37 -54.03 -20.61
CA LEU A 6 -5.69 -52.72 -20.08
C LEU A 6 -5.28 -51.62 -21.08
N HIS A 7 -6.24 -50.87 -21.62
CA HIS A 7 -5.94 -49.50 -22.09
C HIS A 7 -6.16 -48.53 -20.93
N HIS A 8 -5.07 -48.36 -20.19
CA HIS A 8 -4.88 -47.34 -19.19
C HIS A 8 -4.78 -45.98 -19.89
N SER A 9 -5.92 -45.32 -20.14
CA SER A 9 -5.91 -43.91 -20.51
C SER A 9 -5.62 -43.10 -19.26
N LEU A 10 -4.32 -42.85 -19.04
CA LEU A 10 -3.82 -41.81 -18.14
C LEU A 10 -4.41 -40.48 -18.59
N ASN A 11 -5.52 -40.07 -17.98
CA ASN A 11 -5.90 -38.67 -17.99
C ASN A 11 -4.80 -37.94 -17.23
N TYR A 12 -3.92 -37.32 -18.01
CA TYR A 12 -3.04 -36.23 -17.61
C TYR A 12 -3.89 -35.22 -16.81
N PHE A 13 -3.86 -35.32 -15.49
CA PHE A 13 -4.10 -34.17 -14.63
C PHE A 13 -2.90 -33.24 -14.85
N ARG A 14 -3.00 -32.44 -15.92
CA ARG A 14 -2.17 -31.27 -16.09
C ARG A 14 -2.63 -30.32 -14.99
N GLU A 15 -1.92 -30.30 -13.88
CA GLU A 15 -1.95 -29.17 -12.97
C GLU A 15 -1.41 -27.96 -13.75
N GLU A 16 -2.29 -27.33 -14.53
CA GLU A 16 -2.10 -25.95 -14.93
C GLU A 16 -2.31 -25.11 -13.67
N THR A 17 -1.27 -25.03 -12.83
CA THR A 17 -1.13 -23.93 -11.87
C THR A 17 -1.00 -22.65 -12.69
N GLN A 18 -2.14 -22.11 -13.13
CA GLN A 18 -2.22 -20.71 -13.50
C GLN A 18 -1.81 -19.93 -12.25
N ALA A 19 -0.62 -19.33 -12.30
CA ALA A 19 -0.17 -18.44 -11.24
C ALA A 19 -1.25 -17.37 -11.02
N GLU A 20 -1.84 -17.36 -9.83
CA GLU A 20 -2.85 -16.35 -9.49
C GLU A 20 -2.28 -14.95 -9.76
N PRO A 21 -3.04 -14.05 -10.39
CA PRO A 21 -2.55 -12.72 -10.71
C PRO A 21 -2.25 -11.95 -9.41
N TYR A 22 -0.97 -11.72 -9.13
CA TYR A 22 -0.52 -10.95 -7.98
C TYR A 22 -0.21 -9.49 -8.35
N ILE A 23 -0.45 -8.58 -7.40
CA ILE A 23 -0.15 -7.15 -7.54
C ILE A 23 1.22 -6.89 -6.89
N ASN A 24 2.17 -6.39 -7.69
CA ASN A 24 3.47 -5.96 -7.17
C ASN A 24 3.39 -4.56 -6.56
N ILE A 25 3.62 -4.46 -5.25
CA ILE A 25 3.63 -3.19 -4.52
C ILE A 25 5.08 -2.87 -4.12
N VAL A 26 5.65 -1.80 -4.69
CA VAL A 26 6.98 -1.30 -4.33
C VAL A 26 6.84 -0.16 -3.31
N MET A 27 7.50 -0.32 -2.17
CA MET A 27 7.46 0.68 -1.10
C MET A 27 8.77 0.80 -0.34
N LYS A 28 8.98 1.94 0.33
CA LYS A 28 10.16 2.14 1.20
C LYS A 28 10.04 1.25 2.44
N ALA A 29 11.17 0.73 2.92
CA ALA A 29 11.24 -0.16 4.09
C ALA A 29 10.54 0.42 5.34
N GLY A 30 10.58 1.75 5.54
CA GLY A 30 9.92 2.42 6.67
C GLY A 30 8.39 2.34 6.67
N HIS A 31 7.76 2.02 5.54
CA HIS A 31 6.31 1.84 5.40
C HIS A 31 5.89 0.37 5.34
N ALA A 32 6.85 -0.56 5.20
CA ALA A 32 6.59 -1.99 5.06
C ALA A 32 5.87 -2.56 6.28
N ASN A 33 6.29 -2.20 7.50
CA ASN A 33 5.69 -2.71 8.73
C ASN A 33 4.18 -2.41 8.82
N THR A 34 3.74 -1.22 8.42
CA THR A 34 2.32 -0.86 8.47
C THR A 34 1.48 -1.69 7.50
N VAL A 35 2.01 -1.96 6.30
CA VAL A 35 1.32 -2.80 5.31
C VAL A 35 1.34 -4.26 5.73
N LEU A 36 2.46 -4.79 6.24
CA LEU A 36 2.55 -6.15 6.75
C LEU A 36 1.55 -6.39 7.89
N SER A 37 1.45 -5.47 8.86
CA SER A 37 0.47 -5.58 9.94
C SER A 37 -0.97 -5.61 9.41
N PHE A 38 -1.29 -4.81 8.39
CA PHE A 38 -2.62 -4.82 7.77
C PHE A 38 -2.92 -6.14 7.06
N LEU A 39 -2.00 -6.62 6.24
CA LEU A 39 -2.17 -7.86 5.47
C LEU A 39 -2.35 -9.07 6.39
N ILE A 40 -1.52 -9.17 7.43
CA ILE A 40 -1.63 -10.23 8.46
C ILE A 40 -2.97 -10.14 9.19
N ALA A 41 -3.37 -8.94 9.62
CA ALA A 41 -4.62 -8.75 10.37
C ALA A 41 -5.90 -9.09 9.59
N HIS A 42 -5.83 -9.10 8.25
CA HIS A 42 -6.96 -9.42 7.37
C HIS A 42 -6.75 -10.74 6.62
N GLU A 43 -5.76 -11.54 7.03
CA GLU A 43 -5.44 -12.84 6.43
C GLU A 43 -5.26 -12.78 4.91
N ILE A 44 -4.73 -11.66 4.40
CA ILE A 44 -4.48 -11.44 2.97
C ILE A 44 -3.14 -12.10 2.63
N PRO A 45 -3.07 -13.09 1.71
CA PRO A 45 -1.81 -13.71 1.30
C PRO A 45 -0.89 -12.72 0.61
N PHE A 46 0.41 -12.77 0.94
CA PHE A 46 1.41 -11.92 0.30
C PHE A 46 2.78 -12.61 0.25
N THR A 47 3.61 -12.15 -0.67
CA THR A 47 5.03 -12.47 -0.73
C THR A 47 5.84 -11.20 -0.53
N LEU A 48 6.95 -11.30 0.20
CA LEU A 48 7.86 -10.18 0.41
C LEU A 48 9.13 -10.40 -0.42
N THR A 49 9.38 -9.51 -1.39
CA THR A 49 10.60 -9.53 -2.20
C THR A 49 11.46 -8.32 -1.83
N GLY A 50 12.63 -8.56 -1.25
CA GLY A 50 13.59 -7.51 -0.92
C GLY A 50 14.62 -7.34 -2.03
N ALA A 51 14.84 -6.11 -2.51
CA ALA A 51 16.02 -5.78 -3.31
C ALA A 51 17.25 -5.71 -2.40
N GLY A 52 17.75 -6.87 -1.98
CA GLY A 52 19.03 -7.03 -1.31
C GLY A 52 19.99 -7.75 -2.23
N GLN A 53 21.12 -7.12 -2.54
CA GLN A 53 22.31 -7.83 -3.01
C GLN A 53 22.54 -9.02 -2.07
N THR A 54 22.34 -10.23 -2.57
CA THR A 54 22.81 -11.45 -1.92
C THR A 54 23.84 -12.03 -2.87
N ALA A 55 25.10 -11.75 -2.54
CA ALA A 55 26.22 -12.50 -3.05
C ALA A 55 26.00 -13.95 -2.63
N GLU A 56 25.88 -14.83 -3.63
CA GLU A 56 26.05 -16.25 -3.48
C GLU A 56 27.46 -16.50 -2.92
N LYS A 57 27.54 -17.01 -1.69
CA LYS A 57 28.60 -17.96 -1.35
C LYS A 57 28.21 -18.83 -0.16
N ASN A 58 28.25 -20.12 -0.47
CA ASN A 58 28.58 -21.26 0.38
C ASN A 58 27.53 -21.82 1.33
N ASP A 59 26.97 -22.93 0.86
CA ASP A 59 27.26 -24.29 1.32
C ASP A 59 26.75 -24.75 2.69
N SER A 60 26.37 -26.02 2.66
CA SER A 60 25.61 -26.80 3.62
C SER A 60 26.33 -27.10 4.96
N PRO A 61 25.62 -27.65 5.95
CA PRO A 61 25.96 -27.58 7.37
C PRO A 61 26.86 -28.73 7.81
N THR A 62 27.71 -28.55 8.83
CA THR A 62 28.07 -29.63 9.77
C THR A 62 28.86 -29.14 11.00
N LYS A 63 28.39 -29.62 12.17
CA LYS A 63 29.13 -30.12 13.35
C LYS A 63 29.80 -29.16 14.35
N GLU A 64 29.21 -29.15 15.55
CA GLU A 64 29.81 -29.43 16.87
C GLU A 64 31.25 -28.98 17.18
N THR A 65 31.43 -28.22 18.27
CA THR A 65 32.09 -28.70 19.51
C THR A 65 32.27 -27.56 20.53
N SER A 66 31.75 -27.79 21.73
CA SER A 66 31.88 -26.97 22.94
C SER A 66 33.28 -27.06 23.57
N ARG A 67 33.85 -25.94 24.04
CA ARG A 67 34.83 -25.91 25.17
C ARG A 67 34.71 -24.61 25.97
N GLN A 68 34.43 -24.75 27.28
CA GLN A 68 34.62 -23.74 28.34
C GLN A 68 36.16 -23.53 28.55
N ILE A 69 36.72 -22.47 29.16
CA ILE A 69 36.70 -22.11 30.60
C ILE A 69 37.48 -20.77 30.81
N ASN A 70 36.93 -19.87 31.65
CA ASN A 70 37.47 -18.78 32.52
C ASN A 70 38.29 -17.57 32.02
N GLU A 71 37.73 -16.34 32.16
CA GLU A 71 38.08 -15.31 33.18
C GLU A 71 37.17 -14.06 33.05
N PRO A 72 36.93 -13.28 34.13
CA PRO A 72 35.85 -12.30 34.21
C PRO A 72 36.28 -10.84 33.91
N LEU A 73 35.26 -9.97 33.75
CA LEU A 73 35.26 -8.49 33.77
C LEU A 73 35.32 -7.74 32.42
N LEU A 74 34.17 -7.10 32.14
CA LEU A 74 34.04 -5.73 31.62
C LEU A 74 34.29 -5.48 30.12
N VAL A 75 33.39 -5.92 29.24
CA VAL A 75 33.23 -5.33 27.89
C VAL A 75 31.75 -5.08 27.56
N LYS A 76 31.34 -3.83 27.79
CA LYS A 76 30.25 -3.08 27.14
C LYS A 76 28.90 -3.79 26.96
N VAL A 77 28.06 -3.67 28.00
CA VAL A 77 26.58 -3.73 27.94
C VAL A 77 26.02 -2.51 27.18
N GLU A 78 26.63 -2.15 26.06
CA GLU A 78 26.32 -0.94 25.33
C GLU A 78 26.10 -1.27 23.86
N ASN A 79 25.06 -2.03 23.56
CA ASN A 79 24.50 -2.12 22.20
C ASN A 79 23.05 -2.64 22.13
N LEU A 80 22.23 -2.39 23.15
CA LEU A 80 20.76 -2.51 23.07
C LEU A 80 20.05 -1.15 23.06
N ALA A 81 20.80 -0.04 23.02
CA ALA A 81 20.28 1.33 23.09
C ALA A 81 20.30 2.10 21.76
N SER A 82 20.52 1.43 20.62
CA SER A 82 20.40 2.05 19.28
C SER A 82 18.94 2.24 18.82
N ARG A 83 17.98 2.33 19.75
CA ARG A 83 16.72 3.05 19.48
C ARG A 83 17.10 4.51 19.34
N GLN A 84 17.29 4.99 18.11
CA GLN A 84 17.46 6.41 17.83
C GLN A 84 16.41 7.20 18.64
N ARG A 85 16.86 7.90 19.68
CA ARG A 85 16.05 8.82 20.47
C ARG A 85 15.67 9.98 19.56
N GLN A 86 14.62 9.83 18.74
CA GLN A 86 14.02 10.97 18.06
C GLN A 86 13.70 12.03 19.11
N LYS A 87 14.17 13.27 18.91
CA LYS A 87 13.92 14.38 19.83
C LYS A 87 12.39 14.50 20.06
N PRO A 88 11.93 14.84 21.27
CA PRO A 88 10.50 14.92 21.58
C PRO A 88 9.69 15.76 20.58
N ASP A 89 10.29 16.84 20.06
CA ASP A 89 9.70 17.72 19.06
C ASP A 89 9.45 17.02 17.70
N ASP A 90 10.39 16.20 17.22
CA ASP A 90 10.24 15.46 15.97
C ASP A 90 9.10 14.43 16.05
N ARG A 91 8.96 13.77 17.21
CA ARG A 91 7.85 12.82 17.45
C ARG A 91 6.51 13.53 17.42
N LYS A 92 6.41 14.72 18.04
CA LYS A 92 5.19 15.54 18.05
C LYS A 92 4.80 15.95 16.62
N LYS A 93 5.75 16.44 15.83
CA LYS A 93 5.53 16.82 14.43
C LYS A 93 5.06 15.63 13.59
N LYS A 94 5.71 14.46 13.72
CA LYS A 94 5.30 13.22 13.03
C LYS A 94 3.86 12.82 13.37
N ARG A 95 3.49 12.87 14.66
CA ARG A 95 2.13 12.55 15.11
C ARG A 95 1.11 13.54 14.56
N SER A 96 1.47 14.82 14.48
CA SER A 96 0.60 15.85 13.91
C SER A 96 0.33 15.62 12.42
N LEU A 97 1.37 15.29 11.64
CA LEU A 97 1.24 14.93 10.22
C LEU A 97 0.41 13.67 10.01
N GLU A 98 0.52 12.68 10.91
CA GLU A 98 -0.32 11.47 10.90
C GLU A 98 -1.79 11.80 11.17
N ASN A 99 -2.08 12.67 12.14
CA ASN A 99 -3.44 13.09 12.43
C ASN A 99 -4.10 13.77 11.23
N VAL A 100 -3.41 14.71 10.59
CA VAL A 100 -3.87 15.38 9.37
C VAL A 100 -4.08 14.39 8.23
N PHE A 101 -3.15 13.46 8.02
CA PHE A 101 -3.27 12.42 7.00
C PHE A 101 -4.54 11.58 7.23
N ARG A 102 -4.74 11.08 8.45
CA ARG A 102 -5.92 10.29 8.81
C ARG A 102 -7.21 11.06 8.64
N LYS A 103 -7.24 12.32 9.08
CA LYS A 103 -8.44 13.16 9.02
C LYS A 103 -8.90 13.39 7.59
N TYR A 104 -7.99 13.77 6.69
CA TYR A 104 -8.38 14.24 5.36
C TYR A 104 -8.23 13.21 4.24
N ILE A 105 -7.26 12.30 4.34
CA ILE A 105 -6.99 11.34 3.26
C ILE A 105 -7.71 10.01 3.53
N ILE A 106 -7.72 9.55 4.79
CA ILE A 106 -8.36 8.27 5.15
C ILE A 106 -9.85 8.44 5.45
N LYS A 107 -10.21 9.39 6.31
CA LYS A 107 -11.60 9.56 6.79
C LYS A 107 -12.40 10.59 6.01
N GLY A 108 -11.73 11.62 5.49
CA GLY A 108 -12.38 12.80 4.93
C GLY A 108 -12.40 12.86 3.41
N ILE A 109 -12.27 11.74 2.71
CA ILE A 109 -12.04 11.73 1.25
C ILE A 109 -13.24 12.26 0.44
N GLU A 110 -14.45 12.13 0.99
CA GLU A 110 -15.68 12.67 0.41
C GLU A 110 -15.75 14.20 0.52
N ASN A 111 -15.08 14.77 1.52
CA ASN A 111 -15.12 16.21 1.81
C ASN A 111 -14.00 16.94 1.08
N ILE A 112 -14.25 18.20 0.71
CA ILE A 112 -13.20 19.11 0.24
C ILE A 112 -12.38 19.53 1.46
N PRO A 113 -11.07 19.23 1.53
CA PRO A 113 -10.23 19.67 2.61
C PRO A 113 -10.05 21.18 2.54
N PRO A 114 -9.75 21.83 3.68
CA PRO A 114 -9.36 23.23 3.70
C PRO A 114 -8.09 23.48 2.88
N ASN A 115 -7.71 24.75 2.70
CA ASN A 115 -6.47 25.12 2.02
C ASN A 115 -5.22 24.61 2.79
N MET A 116 -4.05 24.63 2.15
CA MET A 116 -2.85 24.04 2.74
C MET A 116 -2.37 24.81 3.97
N GLU A 117 -2.62 26.11 4.01
CA GLU A 117 -2.29 27.00 5.11
C GLU A 117 -3.05 26.61 6.38
N GLU A 118 -4.36 26.41 6.27
CA GLU A 118 -5.22 25.94 7.37
C GLU A 118 -4.82 24.55 7.86
N ILE A 119 -4.51 23.62 6.93
CA ILE A 119 -4.04 22.29 7.28
C ILE A 119 -2.69 22.35 8.04
N ALA A 120 -1.78 23.24 7.62
CA ALA A 120 -0.51 23.43 8.29
C ALA A 120 -0.70 24.01 9.71
N VAL A 121 -1.60 24.99 9.86
CA VAL A 121 -1.97 25.56 11.16
C VAL A 121 -2.57 24.50 12.08
N GLU A 122 -3.48 23.65 11.58
CA GLU A 122 -4.02 22.52 12.36
C GLU A 122 -2.92 21.54 12.77
N ALA A 123 -1.92 21.33 11.91
CA ALA A 123 -0.76 20.52 12.24
C ALA A 123 0.20 21.19 13.25
N GLY A 124 -0.02 22.45 13.62
CA GLY A 124 0.90 23.23 14.45
C GLY A 124 2.24 23.50 13.77
N LEU A 125 2.23 23.67 12.44
CA LEU A 125 3.41 23.85 11.59
C LEU A 125 3.26 25.11 10.73
N SER A 126 4.38 25.72 10.37
CA SER A 126 4.35 26.67 9.25
C SER A 126 4.07 25.93 7.94
N LEU A 127 3.51 26.63 6.93
CA LEU A 127 3.23 26.07 5.62
C LEU A 127 4.48 25.40 4.99
N SER A 128 5.64 26.04 5.11
CA SER A 128 6.91 25.53 4.57
C SER A 128 7.35 24.24 5.28
N GLN A 129 7.24 24.21 6.62
CA GLN A 129 7.52 23.02 7.40
C GLN A 129 6.56 21.88 7.05
N PHE A 130 5.26 22.17 6.93
CA PHE A 130 4.27 21.18 6.55
C PHE A 130 4.60 20.56 5.18
N LYS A 131 4.80 21.38 4.14
CA LYS A 131 5.16 20.89 2.79
C LYS A 131 6.39 19.98 2.81
N THR A 132 7.45 20.42 3.48
CA THR A 132 8.72 19.70 3.55
C THR A 132 8.60 18.39 4.32
N LEU A 133 8.05 18.44 5.53
CA LEU A 133 7.95 17.27 6.40
C LEU A 133 6.92 16.26 5.89
N PHE A 134 5.79 16.72 5.38
CA PHE A 134 4.76 15.85 4.81
C PHE A 134 5.31 15.08 3.61
N LYS A 135 5.97 15.77 2.66
CA LYS A 135 6.61 15.10 1.51
C LYS A 135 7.73 14.16 1.97
N LYS A 136 8.51 14.52 3.00
CA LYS A 136 9.54 13.65 3.57
C LYS A 136 8.94 12.37 4.15
N GLN A 137 7.80 12.46 4.83
CA GLN A 137 7.13 11.34 5.50
C GLN A 137 6.37 10.42 4.53
N TYR A 138 5.65 10.98 3.56
CA TYR A 138 4.74 10.24 2.67
C TYR A 138 5.22 10.16 1.22
N GLY A 139 6.37 10.74 0.89
CA GLY A 139 6.99 10.70 -0.44
C GLY A 139 6.38 11.65 -1.47
N LYS A 140 5.18 12.19 -1.22
CA LYS A 140 4.45 13.09 -2.13
C LYS A 140 3.84 14.28 -1.38
N PRO A 141 3.58 15.41 -2.06
CA PRO A 141 2.81 16.52 -1.50
C PRO A 141 1.41 16.08 -1.06
N PHE A 142 0.87 16.74 -0.02
CA PHE A 142 -0.46 16.44 0.54
C PHE A 142 -1.55 16.36 -0.53
N TYR A 143 -1.73 17.42 -1.33
CA TYR A 143 -2.81 17.44 -2.33
C TYR A 143 -2.61 16.42 -3.44
N GLN A 144 -1.38 16.03 -3.74
CA GLN A 144 -1.15 14.97 -4.70
C GLN A 144 -1.70 13.63 -4.16
N ILE A 145 -1.37 13.28 -2.91
CA ILE A 145 -1.90 12.06 -2.27
C ILE A 145 -3.42 12.13 -2.13
N TYR A 146 -3.94 13.28 -1.70
CA TYR A 146 -5.37 13.50 -1.54
C TYR A 146 -6.13 13.29 -2.87
N VAL A 147 -5.67 13.90 -3.97
CA VAL A 147 -6.32 13.73 -5.27
C VAL A 147 -6.19 12.29 -5.77
N GLU A 148 -5.04 11.63 -5.59
CA GLU A 148 -4.85 10.21 -5.93
C GLU A 148 -5.89 9.33 -5.21
N ASN A 149 -6.07 9.50 -3.90
CA ASN A 149 -7.07 8.76 -3.12
C ASN A 149 -8.50 9.11 -3.51
N LYS A 150 -8.78 10.39 -3.80
CA LYS A 150 -10.11 10.84 -4.23
C LYS A 150 -10.47 10.22 -5.58
N MET A 151 -9.53 10.14 -6.52
CA MET A 151 -9.75 9.53 -7.83
C MET A 151 -9.94 8.01 -7.70
N ALA A 152 -9.21 7.35 -6.81
CA ALA A 152 -9.42 5.94 -6.51
C ALA A 152 -10.82 5.68 -5.93
N TYR A 153 -11.28 6.52 -4.99
CA TYR A 153 -12.64 6.43 -4.45
C TYR A 153 -13.71 6.69 -5.51
N ALA A 154 -13.51 7.68 -6.37
CA ALA A 154 -14.40 7.94 -7.50
C ALA A 154 -14.50 6.72 -8.44
N ALA A 155 -13.38 6.07 -8.72
CA ALA A 155 -13.34 4.87 -9.53
C ALA A 155 -14.07 3.70 -8.88
N GLN A 156 -13.99 3.55 -7.56
CA GLN A 156 -14.80 2.58 -6.82
C GLN A 156 -16.30 2.85 -7.01
N LEU A 157 -16.76 4.07 -6.77
CA LEU A 157 -18.18 4.42 -6.90
C LEU A 157 -18.71 4.18 -8.32
N LEU A 158 -17.91 4.47 -9.35
CA LEU A 158 -18.28 4.18 -10.74
C LEU A 158 -18.46 2.67 -11.00
N ARG A 159 -17.64 1.82 -10.38
CA ARG A 159 -17.75 0.36 -10.47
C ARG A 159 -18.98 -0.17 -9.74
N GLU A 160 -19.38 0.49 -8.66
CA GLU A 160 -20.62 0.22 -7.92
C GLU A 160 -21.88 0.67 -8.68
N GLY A 161 -21.72 1.30 -9.85
CA GLY A 161 -22.84 1.67 -10.74
C GLY A 161 -23.32 3.12 -10.57
N HIS A 162 -22.69 3.93 -9.72
CA HIS A 162 -23.05 5.33 -9.59
C HIS A 162 -22.72 6.11 -10.87
N THR A 163 -23.60 7.04 -11.26
CA THR A 163 -23.37 7.87 -12.45
C THR A 163 -22.24 8.86 -12.19
N SER A 164 -21.56 9.28 -13.26
CA SER A 164 -20.52 10.32 -13.20
C SER A 164 -20.97 11.60 -12.50
N VAL A 165 -22.24 11.98 -12.62
CA VAL A 165 -22.80 13.17 -11.98
C VAL A 165 -22.84 12.98 -10.47
N VAL A 166 -23.45 11.89 -10.00
CA VAL A 166 -23.54 11.54 -8.58
C VAL A 166 -22.15 11.42 -7.94
N VAL A 167 -21.21 10.77 -8.64
CA VAL A 167 -19.82 10.64 -8.16
C VAL A 167 -19.15 12.00 -8.04
N SER A 168 -19.33 12.88 -9.03
CA SER A 168 -18.72 14.21 -9.01
C SER A 168 -19.21 15.06 -7.84
N GLU A 169 -20.51 15.01 -7.55
CA GLU A 169 -21.12 15.71 -6.41
C GLU A 169 -20.61 15.14 -5.09
N ARG A 170 -20.62 13.81 -4.95
CA ARG A 170 -20.23 13.10 -3.72
C ARG A 170 -18.78 13.35 -3.32
N ILE A 171 -17.89 13.53 -4.29
CA ILE A 171 -16.47 13.80 -4.01
C ILE A 171 -16.15 15.31 -4.07
N GLY A 172 -17.16 16.19 -4.07
CA GLY A 172 -17.00 17.63 -3.91
C GLY A 172 -16.51 18.38 -5.15
N TYR A 173 -16.85 17.91 -6.36
CA TYR A 173 -16.71 18.74 -7.57
C TYR A 173 -18.01 19.48 -7.86
N MET A 174 -17.99 20.81 -7.73
CA MET A 174 -19.13 21.66 -8.12
C MET A 174 -19.54 21.52 -9.60
N HIS A 175 -18.58 21.16 -10.47
CA HIS A 175 -18.84 21.03 -11.90
C HIS A 175 -18.37 19.65 -12.40
N PRO A 176 -19.28 18.80 -12.91
CA PRO A 176 -18.94 17.48 -13.44
C PRO A 176 -17.86 17.52 -14.52
N ILE A 177 -17.77 18.60 -15.30
CA ILE A 177 -16.74 18.79 -16.33
C ILE A 177 -15.32 18.77 -15.72
N LYS A 178 -15.13 19.40 -14.55
CA LYS A 178 -13.81 19.41 -13.87
C LYS A 178 -13.46 18.01 -13.37
N PHE A 179 -14.44 17.30 -12.80
CA PHE A 179 -14.28 15.91 -12.42
C PHE A 179 -13.88 15.05 -13.62
N ASN A 180 -14.62 15.11 -14.73
CA ASN A 180 -14.37 14.28 -15.91
C ASN A 180 -12.96 14.48 -16.47
N LYS A 181 -12.50 15.73 -16.57
CA LYS A 181 -11.13 16.04 -17.01
C LYS A 181 -10.08 15.46 -16.05
N MET A 182 -10.29 15.61 -14.75
CA MET A 182 -9.37 15.06 -13.75
C MET A 182 -9.36 13.54 -13.76
N PHE A 183 -10.52 12.90 -13.79
CA PHE A 183 -10.63 11.45 -13.86
C PHE A 183 -9.94 10.90 -15.11
N GLN A 184 -10.17 11.52 -16.27
CA GLN A 184 -9.52 11.14 -17.52
C GLN A 184 -8.00 11.31 -17.46
N LYS A 185 -7.50 12.38 -16.84
CA LYS A 185 -6.07 12.58 -16.62
C LYS A 185 -5.46 11.46 -15.77
N TYR A 186 -6.19 10.97 -14.77
CA TYR A 186 -5.71 9.95 -13.83
C TYR A 186 -5.80 8.53 -14.39
N PHE A 187 -6.87 8.19 -15.10
CA PHE A 187 -7.15 6.82 -15.57
C PHE A 187 -6.97 6.62 -17.08
N GLY A 188 -6.64 7.69 -17.82
CA GLY A 188 -6.50 7.65 -19.28
C GLY A 188 -7.82 7.54 -20.05
N MET A 189 -8.96 7.50 -19.37
CA MET A 189 -10.28 7.33 -19.99
C MET A 189 -11.37 8.08 -19.23
N THR A 190 -12.49 8.36 -19.89
CA THR A 190 -13.60 9.08 -19.27
C THR A 190 -14.31 8.21 -18.22
N PRO A 191 -14.96 8.81 -17.19
CA PRO A 191 -15.74 8.07 -16.20
C PRO A 191 -16.76 7.11 -16.81
N TYR A 192 -17.44 7.55 -17.88
CA TYR A 192 -18.42 6.74 -18.60
C TYR A 192 -17.79 5.49 -19.24
N LYS A 193 -16.65 5.64 -19.92
CA LYS A 193 -15.92 4.50 -20.51
C LYS A 193 -15.43 3.56 -19.43
N TYR A 194 -14.89 4.11 -18.34
CA TYR A 194 -14.45 3.34 -17.18
C TYR A 194 -15.59 2.50 -16.60
N GLN A 195 -16.74 3.11 -16.29
CA GLN A 195 -17.92 2.40 -15.77
C GLN A 195 -18.39 1.28 -16.68
N LYS A 196 -18.49 1.52 -18.00
CA LYS A 196 -18.93 0.50 -18.97
C LYS A 196 -18.05 -0.75 -18.97
N GLN A 197 -16.74 -0.62 -18.76
CA GLN A 197 -15.83 -1.77 -18.71
C GLN A 197 -16.14 -2.73 -17.54
N PHE A 198 -16.69 -2.22 -16.44
CA PHE A 198 -17.02 -3.04 -15.26
C PHE A 198 -18.46 -3.54 -15.26
N VAL A 199 -19.41 -2.78 -15.83
CA VAL A 199 -20.80 -3.23 -15.97
C VAL A 199 -20.92 -4.46 -16.87
N ILE A 200 -20.09 -4.57 -17.92
CA ILE A 200 -20.10 -5.74 -18.82
C ILE A 200 -19.58 -6.98 -18.09
N ARG A 201 -18.52 -6.85 -17.28
CA ARG A 201 -17.89 -7.97 -16.57
C ARG A 201 -18.78 -8.59 -15.49
N ASN A 202 -19.64 -7.81 -14.84
CA ASN A 202 -20.53 -8.31 -13.78
C ASN A 202 -21.79 -9.01 -14.31
N ARG A 203 -22.07 -8.96 -15.62
CA ARG A 203 -23.25 -9.62 -16.23
C ARG A 203 -22.99 -11.04 -16.75
N GLU A 204 -21.73 -11.46 -16.82
CA GLU A 204 -21.34 -12.79 -17.33
C GLU A 204 -21.17 -13.84 -16.23
N ILE A 205 -21.35 -13.46 -14.95
CA ILE A 205 -21.23 -14.32 -13.76
C ILE A 205 -22.57 -14.42 -13.01
N GLY A 206 -23.66 -13.88 -13.59
CA GLY A 206 -25.00 -13.88 -13.01
C GLY A 206 -25.89 -14.97 -13.57
#